data_AF-A0A4R1HH07-F1
#
_entry.id   AF-A0A4R1HH07-F1
#
_cell.length_a   1.000
_cell.length_b   1.000
_cell.length_c   1.000
_cell.angle_alpha   90.00
_cell.angle_beta   90.00
_cell.angle_gamma   90.00
#
_symmetry.space_group_name_H-M   'P 1'
#
loop_
_entity.id
_entity.type
_entity.pdbx_description
1 polymer ?
#
loop_
_entity_poly.entity_id
_entity_poly.type
_entity_poly.pdbx_seq_one_letter_code
_entity_poly.pdbx_strand_id
1 'polypeptide(L)'
;MVERSSAGASDLSTDAFVVTDRIRLAVDYRPLDEALAHRMARALIWEPLTGMTIEQEYDGLLEALASDHRLSTWTGDPRAEGTPIPEARFRDYLRAIVRNLDAMRPWPRPLIRVLPVEIYERSYASSRTIARLLVDVLDVQSRIHRALLPVDLADGSQYCASVVELRSGREIAFVGDWFPDDGNDFVAVQTRDPDVPAAEIVAELTSDSTFDPEECQILR
;
A
#
# COMPACT_ATOMS: atom_id res chain seq x y z
N MET A 1 19.06 -43.06 21.01
CA MET A 1 17.83 -42.27 20.96
C MET A 1 18.24 -40.89 20.48
N VAL A 2 17.83 -40.57 19.26
CA VAL A 2 18.48 -39.60 18.36
C VAL A 2 18.28 -38.17 18.85
N GLU A 3 19.40 -37.47 19.02
CA GLU A 3 19.46 -36.00 19.09
C GLU A 3 18.79 -35.44 17.82
N ARG A 4 17.64 -34.77 17.99
CA ARG A 4 17.12 -33.90 16.95
C ARG A 4 17.96 -32.62 16.95
N SER A 5 19.05 -32.67 16.20
CA SER A 5 19.67 -31.49 15.64
C SER A 5 18.66 -30.82 14.71
N SER A 6 17.96 -29.80 15.20
CA SER A 6 17.24 -28.85 14.34
C SER A 6 18.27 -27.84 13.83
N ALA A 7 18.99 -28.23 12.78
CA ALA A 7 19.67 -27.27 11.93
C ALA A 7 18.63 -26.25 11.44
N GLY A 8 18.92 -24.96 11.63
CA GLY A 8 17.96 -23.87 11.47
C GLY A 8 17.39 -23.78 10.06
N ALA A 9 16.07 -23.92 9.96
CA ALA A 9 15.33 -23.23 8.93
C ALA A 9 15.31 -21.76 9.37
N SER A 10 16.06 -20.88 8.70
CA SER A 10 15.81 -19.45 8.89
C SER A 10 14.43 -19.19 8.30
N ASP A 11 13.46 -18.93 9.18
CA ASP A 11 12.19 -18.35 8.76
C ASP A 11 12.52 -17.08 7.97
N LEU A 12 12.01 -17.00 6.75
CA LEU A 12 12.09 -15.78 5.95
C LEU A 12 11.49 -14.62 6.74
N SER A 13 11.99 -13.42 6.50
CA SER A 13 11.43 -12.22 7.10
C SER A 13 9.95 -12.07 6.77
N THR A 14 9.23 -11.35 7.63
CA THR A 14 7.83 -10.98 7.39
C THR A 14 7.68 -10.25 6.05
N ASP A 15 8.62 -9.37 5.71
CA ASP A 15 8.61 -8.61 4.45
C ASP A 15 8.71 -9.55 3.24
N ALA A 16 9.65 -10.50 3.27
CA ALA A 16 9.82 -11.51 2.22
C ALA A 16 8.59 -12.40 2.04
N PHE A 17 7.93 -12.78 3.14
CA PHE A 17 6.67 -13.52 3.10
C PHE A 17 5.55 -12.70 2.46
N VAL A 18 5.30 -11.48 2.96
CA VAL A 18 4.17 -10.65 2.54
C VAL A 18 4.28 -10.25 1.07
N VAL A 19 5.47 -9.84 0.60
CA VAL A 19 5.64 -9.46 -0.82
C VAL A 19 5.46 -10.64 -1.76
N THR A 20 5.99 -11.81 -1.39
CA THR A 20 5.89 -13.02 -2.21
C THR A 20 4.45 -13.51 -2.28
N ASP A 21 3.74 -13.53 -1.15
CA ASP A 21 2.35 -13.97 -1.10
C ASP A 21 1.42 -13.01 -1.86
N ARG A 22 1.61 -11.69 -1.76
CA ARG A 22 0.87 -10.71 -2.58
C ARG A 22 1.05 -10.96 -4.07
N ILE A 23 2.28 -11.16 -4.53
CA ILE A 23 2.55 -11.42 -5.95
C ILE A 23 1.88 -12.73 -6.38
N ARG A 24 1.98 -13.78 -5.56
CA ARG A 24 1.35 -15.06 -5.83
C ARG A 24 -0.18 -14.92 -5.97
N LEU A 25 -0.84 -14.23 -5.05
CA LEU A 25 -2.28 -13.96 -5.10
C LEU A 25 -2.67 -13.15 -6.34
N ALA A 26 -1.82 -12.21 -6.75
CA ALA A 26 -2.10 -11.41 -7.94
C ALA A 26 -2.00 -12.24 -9.23
N VAL A 27 -1.10 -13.21 -9.34
CA VAL A 27 -0.86 -13.91 -10.61
C VAL A 27 -1.76 -15.12 -10.86
N ASP A 28 -2.72 -15.40 -9.97
CA ASP A 28 -3.60 -16.55 -10.12
C ASP A 28 -4.32 -16.52 -11.49
N TYR A 29 -4.28 -17.65 -12.19
CA TYR A 29 -4.78 -17.85 -13.56
C TYR A 29 -4.16 -17.00 -14.69
N ARG A 30 -3.10 -16.22 -14.44
CA ARG A 30 -2.44 -15.38 -15.47
C ARG A 30 -1.19 -16.03 -16.06
N PRO A 31 -0.87 -15.78 -17.35
CA PRO A 31 0.41 -16.20 -17.90
C PRO A 31 1.56 -15.44 -17.22
N LEU A 32 2.48 -16.18 -16.60
CA LEU A 32 3.71 -15.62 -16.03
C LEU A 32 4.71 -15.24 -17.13
N ASP A 33 4.43 -14.12 -17.80
CA ASP A 33 5.24 -13.57 -18.88
C ASP A 33 5.93 -12.26 -18.48
N GLU A 34 6.81 -11.77 -19.36
CA GLU A 34 7.60 -10.55 -19.13
C GLU A 34 6.70 -9.30 -19.01
N ALA A 35 5.57 -9.26 -19.73
CA ALA A 35 4.63 -8.14 -19.65
C ALA A 35 3.93 -8.07 -18.28
N LEU A 36 3.57 -9.22 -17.72
CA LEU A 36 3.04 -9.30 -16.36
C LEU A 36 4.10 -8.95 -15.32
N ALA A 37 5.35 -9.41 -15.51
CA ALA A 37 6.45 -9.09 -14.60
C ALA A 37 6.74 -7.57 -14.59
N HIS A 38 6.75 -6.93 -15.76
CA HIS A 38 6.89 -5.49 -15.88
C HIS A 38 5.75 -4.73 -15.20
N ARG A 39 4.50 -5.15 -15.40
CA ARG A 39 3.33 -4.56 -14.70
C ARG A 39 3.44 -4.70 -13.19
N MET A 40 3.87 -5.87 -12.70
CA MET A 40 4.05 -6.10 -11.27
C MET A 40 5.17 -5.24 -10.70
N ALA A 41 6.31 -5.12 -11.39
CA ALA A 41 7.39 -4.22 -11.00
C ALA A 41 6.92 -2.75 -10.90
N ARG A 42 6.10 -2.29 -11.86
CA ARG A 42 5.47 -0.96 -11.78
C ARG A 42 4.53 -0.84 -10.59
N ALA A 43 3.71 -1.86 -10.33
CA ALA A 43 2.78 -1.85 -9.21
C ALA A 43 3.51 -1.79 -7.86
N LEU A 44 4.64 -2.50 -7.69
CA LEU A 44 5.44 -2.41 -6.46
C LEU A 44 6.01 -0.99 -6.24
N ILE A 45 6.43 -0.32 -7.32
CA ILE A 45 6.94 1.06 -7.25
C ILE A 45 5.85 2.07 -6.88
N TRP A 46 4.68 1.98 -7.52
CA TRP A 46 3.63 3.00 -7.43
C TRP A 46 2.55 2.70 -6.39
N GLU A 47 2.38 1.43 -6.05
CA GLU A 47 1.38 0.91 -5.11
C GLU A 47 2.00 -0.05 -4.07
N PRO A 48 3.02 0.40 -3.29
CA PRO A 48 3.64 -0.45 -2.29
C PRO A 48 2.62 -1.03 -1.30
N LEU A 49 2.94 -2.21 -0.77
CA LEU A 49 2.30 -2.79 0.40
C LEU A 49 2.24 -1.77 1.54
N THR A 50 1.10 -1.73 2.20
CA THR A 50 0.86 -0.79 3.30
C THR A 50 1.92 -0.93 4.36
N GLY A 51 2.52 0.21 4.73
CA GLY A 51 3.61 0.26 5.70
C GLY A 51 4.99 -0.15 5.18
N MET A 52 5.11 -0.58 3.91
CA MET A 52 6.39 -0.91 3.29
C MET A 52 6.86 0.19 2.33
N THR A 53 8.18 0.32 2.19
CA THR A 53 8.81 1.05 1.08
C THR A 53 9.15 0.09 -0.06
N ILE A 54 9.42 0.63 -1.25
CA ILE A 54 9.88 -0.16 -2.39
C ILE A 54 11.20 -0.88 -2.09
N GLU A 55 12.09 -0.27 -1.29
CA GLU A 55 13.32 -0.92 -0.84
C GLU A 55 13.03 -2.17 -0.01
N GLN A 56 12.07 -2.09 0.93
CA GLN A 56 11.69 -3.24 1.76
C GLN A 56 11.05 -4.36 0.93
N GLU A 57 10.18 -4.02 -0.03
CA GLU A 57 9.61 -5.02 -0.95
C GLU A 57 10.68 -5.67 -1.84
N TYR A 58 11.60 -4.87 -2.36
CA TYR A 58 12.70 -5.36 -3.18
C TYR A 58 13.64 -6.28 -2.38
N ASP A 59 14.05 -5.88 -1.19
CA ASP A 59 14.91 -6.68 -0.32
C ASP A 59 14.21 -7.98 0.10
N GLY A 60 12.90 -7.92 0.41
CA GLY A 60 12.08 -9.10 0.67
C GLY A 60 12.02 -10.07 -0.52
N LEU A 61 11.95 -9.56 -1.75
CA LEU A 61 12.00 -10.41 -2.96
C LEU A 61 13.36 -11.07 -3.15
N LEU A 62 14.45 -10.34 -2.91
CA LEU A 62 15.80 -10.91 -2.97
C LEU A 62 16.00 -12.00 -1.91
N GLU A 63 15.54 -11.75 -0.70
CA GLU A 63 15.60 -12.73 0.41
C GLU A 63 14.81 -14.00 0.06
N ALA A 64 13.56 -13.85 -0.39
CA ALA A 64 12.72 -14.96 -0.82
C ALA A 64 13.42 -15.78 -1.93
N LEU A 65 13.97 -15.12 -2.94
CA LEU A 65 14.70 -15.76 -4.04
C LEU A 65 15.98 -16.48 -3.60
N ALA A 66 16.67 -15.98 -2.57
CA ALA A 66 17.87 -16.58 -2.01
C ALA A 66 17.57 -17.78 -1.10
N SER A 67 16.33 -17.95 -0.66
CA SER A 67 15.93 -19.04 0.22
C SER A 67 15.66 -20.35 -0.54
N ASP A 68 15.68 -21.46 0.22
CA ASP A 68 15.27 -22.79 -0.25
C ASP A 68 13.76 -23.07 -0.05
N HIS A 69 12.98 -22.08 0.41
CA HIS A 69 11.54 -22.24 0.66
C HIS A 69 10.74 -22.42 -0.66
N ARG A 70 9.64 -23.16 -0.62
CA ARG A 70 8.79 -23.36 -1.81
C ARG A 70 7.83 -22.19 -2.01
N LEU A 71 8.31 -21.13 -2.66
CA LEU A 71 7.62 -19.84 -2.78
C LEU A 71 6.25 -19.94 -3.49
N SER A 72 6.07 -20.90 -4.40
CA SER A 72 4.80 -21.06 -5.13
C SER A 72 3.65 -21.59 -4.27
N THR A 73 3.97 -22.18 -3.12
CA THR A 73 3.01 -22.78 -2.18
C THR A 73 3.19 -22.25 -0.76
N TRP A 74 4.04 -21.26 -0.57
CA TRP A 74 4.37 -20.74 0.74
C TRP A 74 3.34 -19.68 1.12
N THR A 75 2.22 -20.16 1.64
CA THR A 75 1.01 -19.35 1.88
C THR A 75 0.72 -19.15 3.36
N GLY A 76 1.37 -19.91 4.26
CA GLY A 76 0.96 -20.00 5.67
C GLY A 76 -0.45 -20.61 5.88
N ASP A 77 -1.30 -20.59 4.86
CA ASP A 77 -2.66 -21.13 4.82
C ASP A 77 -2.71 -22.40 3.94
N PRO A 78 -2.89 -23.58 4.55
CA PRO A 78 -3.00 -24.85 3.83
C PRO A 78 -4.27 -24.97 2.96
N ARG A 79 -5.19 -24.00 2.99
CA ARG A 79 -6.42 -23.98 2.17
C ARG A 79 -6.29 -23.16 0.89
N ALA A 80 -5.17 -22.47 0.70
CA ALA A 80 -4.87 -21.72 -0.52
C ALA A 80 -4.47 -22.67 -1.67
N GLU A 81 -5.37 -23.59 -2.04
CA GLU A 81 -5.21 -24.50 -3.17
C GLU A 81 -5.63 -23.80 -4.47
N GLY A 82 -4.80 -22.87 -4.94
CA GLY A 82 -4.88 -22.35 -6.31
C GLY A 82 -4.34 -23.35 -7.33
N THR A 83 -4.41 -23.02 -8.62
CA THR A 83 -3.74 -23.84 -9.66
C THR A 83 -2.25 -23.91 -9.34
N PRO A 84 -1.63 -25.11 -9.22
CA PRO A 84 -0.24 -25.21 -8.80
C PRO A 84 0.67 -24.52 -9.82
N ILE A 85 1.21 -23.35 -9.47
CA ILE A 85 2.27 -22.73 -10.26
C ILE A 85 3.53 -23.57 -10.03
N PRO A 86 4.19 -24.08 -11.08
CA PRO A 86 5.45 -24.79 -10.92
C PRO A 86 6.48 -23.88 -10.23
N GLU A 87 7.11 -24.35 -9.16
CA GLU A 87 8.06 -23.58 -8.34
C GLU A 87 9.13 -22.86 -9.18
N ALA A 88 9.74 -23.59 -10.13
CA ALA A 88 10.76 -23.02 -11.01
C ALA A 88 10.20 -21.84 -11.83
N ARG A 89 8.98 -21.99 -12.36
CA ARG A 89 8.31 -20.95 -13.14
C ARG A 89 7.99 -19.72 -12.29
N PHE A 90 7.56 -19.92 -11.05
CA PHE A 90 7.29 -18.81 -10.14
C PHE A 90 8.57 -18.05 -9.78
N ARG A 91 9.66 -18.77 -9.46
CA ARG A 91 10.97 -18.15 -9.21
C ARG A 91 11.51 -17.39 -10.42
N ASP A 92 11.39 -17.93 -11.62
CA ASP A 92 11.79 -17.22 -12.84
C ASP A 92 11.00 -15.94 -13.07
N TYR A 93 9.70 -15.98 -12.74
CA TYR A 93 8.84 -14.79 -12.76
C TYR A 93 9.25 -13.75 -11.70
N LEU A 94 9.52 -14.16 -10.45
CA LEU A 94 10.04 -13.25 -9.42
C LEU A 94 11.38 -12.62 -9.84
N ARG A 95 12.29 -13.39 -10.45
CA ARG A 95 13.53 -12.85 -11.03
C ARG A 95 13.26 -11.85 -12.15
N ALA A 96 12.23 -12.06 -12.96
CA ALA A 96 11.82 -11.11 -14.00
C ALA A 96 11.32 -9.79 -13.40
N ILE A 97 10.55 -9.85 -12.30
CA ILE A 97 10.15 -8.66 -11.54
C ILE A 97 11.37 -7.90 -11.04
N VAL A 98 12.31 -8.60 -10.38
CA VAL A 98 13.56 -7.97 -9.86
C VAL A 98 14.35 -7.29 -10.97
N ARG A 99 14.54 -7.95 -12.13
CA ARG A 99 15.20 -7.31 -13.28
C ARG A 99 14.49 -6.04 -13.77
N ASN A 100 13.17 -6.05 -13.80
CA ASN A 100 12.37 -4.88 -14.17
C ASN A 100 12.50 -3.76 -13.13
N LEU A 101 12.49 -4.09 -11.84
CA LEU A 101 12.74 -3.13 -10.76
C LEU A 101 14.14 -2.51 -10.91
N ASP A 102 15.18 -3.31 -11.12
CA ASP A 102 16.54 -2.81 -11.30
C ASP A 102 16.67 -1.90 -12.52
N ALA A 103 15.99 -2.22 -13.62
CA ALA A 103 15.97 -1.39 -14.82
C ALA A 103 15.25 -0.04 -14.63
N MET A 104 14.39 0.08 -13.60
CA MET A 104 13.66 1.30 -13.25
C MET A 104 14.36 2.14 -12.19
N ARG A 105 15.58 1.78 -11.76
CA ARG A 105 16.34 2.59 -10.79
C ARG A 105 16.84 3.92 -11.41
N PRO A 106 16.89 5.03 -10.63
CA PRO A 106 16.38 5.15 -9.27
C PRO A 106 14.85 5.14 -9.24
N TRP A 107 14.26 4.43 -8.27
CA TRP A 107 12.81 4.33 -8.17
C TRP A 107 12.19 5.68 -7.82
N PRO A 108 11.14 6.11 -8.52
CA PRO A 108 10.41 7.31 -8.15
C PRO A 108 9.73 7.09 -6.80
N ARG A 109 9.67 8.14 -5.98
CA ARG A 109 8.83 8.12 -4.78
C ARG A 109 7.37 8.30 -5.19
N PRO A 110 6.46 7.36 -4.85
CA PRO A 110 5.04 7.53 -5.12
C PRO A 110 4.55 8.81 -4.43
N LEU A 111 3.56 9.48 -5.02
CA LEU A 111 2.98 10.68 -4.42
C LEU A 111 2.34 10.35 -3.07
N ILE A 112 1.71 9.19 -2.98
CA ILE A 112 0.94 8.73 -1.83
C ILE A 112 1.46 7.36 -1.42
N ARG A 113 1.92 7.26 -0.17
CA ARG A 113 2.28 6.01 0.47
C ARG A 113 1.30 5.74 1.60
N VAL A 114 0.55 4.65 1.51
CA VAL A 114 -0.45 4.30 2.52
C VAL A 114 0.25 3.81 3.80
N LEU A 115 -0.15 4.39 4.92
CA LEU A 115 0.30 4.02 6.25
C LEU A 115 -0.75 3.11 6.97
N PRO A 116 -0.34 2.37 8.00
CA PRO A 116 -1.27 1.58 8.82
C PRO A 116 -2.39 2.43 9.42
N VAL A 117 -3.63 1.93 9.39
CA VAL A 117 -4.82 2.67 9.82
C VAL A 117 -4.82 2.96 11.33
N GLU A 118 -4.11 2.15 12.11
CA GLU A 118 -3.93 2.31 13.56
C GLU A 118 -3.22 3.63 13.92
N ILE A 119 -2.57 4.28 12.95
CA ILE A 119 -2.05 5.64 13.12
C ILE A 119 -3.19 6.65 13.23
N TYR A 120 -4.30 6.46 12.52
CA TYR A 120 -5.47 7.33 12.61
C TYR A 120 -6.01 7.36 14.03
N GLU A 121 -6.33 6.20 14.59
CA GLU A 121 -6.89 6.04 15.94
C GLU A 121 -6.01 6.69 17.02
N ARG A 122 -4.68 6.52 16.89
CA ARG A 122 -3.72 7.03 17.89
C ARG A 122 -3.43 8.52 17.77
N SER A 123 -3.57 9.11 16.59
CA SER A 123 -2.93 10.40 16.30
C SER A 123 -3.83 11.42 15.60
N TYR A 124 -4.96 11.03 15.04
CA TYR A 124 -5.84 11.94 14.28
C TYR A 124 -7.09 12.39 15.05
N ALA A 125 -7.27 11.98 16.31
CA ALA A 125 -8.38 12.39 17.16
C ALA A 125 -8.52 13.92 17.32
N SER A 126 -7.43 14.67 17.21
CA SER A 126 -7.41 16.14 17.28
C SER A 126 -6.87 16.79 16.00
N SER A 127 -6.94 16.08 14.87
CA SER A 127 -6.45 16.60 13.59
C SER A 127 -7.35 17.72 13.06
N ARG A 128 -6.77 18.61 12.25
CA ARG A 128 -7.50 19.69 11.59
C ARG A 128 -7.91 19.24 10.20
N THR A 129 -9.19 19.34 9.87
CA THR A 129 -9.65 19.25 8.47
C THR A 129 -9.23 20.51 7.72
N ILE A 130 -8.45 20.33 6.66
CA ILE A 130 -7.83 21.42 5.88
C ILE A 130 -8.42 21.56 4.49
N ALA A 131 -9.01 20.50 3.95
CA ALA A 131 -9.63 20.52 2.66
C ALA A 131 -10.77 19.50 2.59
N ARG A 132 -11.59 19.68 1.57
CA ARG A 132 -12.65 18.78 1.14
C ARG A 132 -12.36 18.38 -0.29
N LEU A 133 -12.40 17.08 -0.56
CA LEU A 133 -12.36 16.55 -1.91
C LEU A 133 -13.78 16.44 -2.45
N LEU A 134 -14.02 17.04 -3.62
CA LEU A 134 -15.29 17.06 -4.34
C LEU A 134 -15.48 15.81 -5.21
N VAL A 135 -14.98 14.67 -4.74
CA VAL A 135 -15.11 13.34 -5.33
C VAL A 135 -15.62 12.38 -4.28
N ASP A 136 -16.24 11.28 -4.72
CA ASP A 136 -16.77 10.28 -3.80
C ASP A 136 -15.66 9.41 -3.18
N VAL A 137 -16.02 8.68 -2.13
CA VAL A 137 -15.11 7.79 -1.41
C VAL A 137 -14.49 6.73 -2.32
N LEU A 138 -15.23 6.17 -3.27
CA LEU A 138 -14.74 5.12 -4.17
C LEU A 138 -13.70 5.66 -5.16
N ASP A 139 -13.89 6.89 -5.64
CA ASP A 139 -12.93 7.59 -6.47
C ASP A 139 -11.62 7.86 -5.72
N VAL A 140 -11.70 8.33 -4.47
CA VAL A 140 -10.51 8.49 -3.62
C VAL A 140 -9.80 7.14 -3.44
N GLN A 141 -10.54 6.09 -3.07
CA GLN A 141 -9.97 4.75 -2.87
C GLN A 141 -9.26 4.21 -4.11
N SER A 142 -9.85 4.44 -5.29
CA SER A 142 -9.28 4.04 -6.57
C SER A 142 -7.97 4.78 -6.87
N ARG A 143 -7.91 6.08 -6.61
CA ARG A 143 -6.74 6.94 -6.88
C ARG A 143 -5.59 6.71 -5.91
N ILE A 144 -5.88 6.39 -4.65
CA ILE A 144 -4.86 6.05 -3.65
C ILE A 144 -4.56 4.54 -3.59
N HIS A 145 -5.21 3.75 -4.44
CA HIS A 145 -5.09 2.29 -4.52
C HIS A 145 -5.32 1.59 -3.18
N ARG A 146 -6.25 2.11 -2.37
CA ARG A 146 -6.51 1.62 -1.02
C ARG A 146 -7.92 1.94 -0.55
N ALA A 147 -8.55 0.95 0.10
CA ALA A 147 -9.79 1.17 0.84
C ALA A 147 -9.58 2.13 2.03
N LEU A 148 -10.55 2.99 2.28
CA LEU A 148 -10.70 3.67 3.56
C LEU A 148 -11.29 2.63 4.53
N LEU A 149 -10.61 2.39 5.64
CA LEU A 149 -10.98 1.34 6.60
C LEU A 149 -11.80 1.95 7.74
N PRO A 150 -12.75 1.19 8.33
CA PRO A 150 -13.49 1.64 9.49
C PRO A 150 -12.56 2.02 10.64
N VAL A 151 -12.86 3.14 11.30
CA VAL A 151 -12.18 3.65 12.49
C VAL A 151 -13.23 4.08 13.50
N ASP A 152 -13.05 3.61 14.73
CA ASP A 152 -13.93 3.94 15.84
C ASP A 152 -13.29 5.04 16.69
N LEU A 153 -13.96 6.18 16.84
CA LEU A 153 -13.51 7.26 17.70
C LEU A 153 -13.98 7.05 19.14
N ALA A 154 -13.27 7.68 20.08
CA ALA A 154 -13.57 7.59 21.51
C ALA A 154 -14.95 8.14 21.89
N ASP A 155 -15.54 8.99 21.04
CA ASP A 155 -16.89 9.52 21.21
C ASP A 155 -18.00 8.58 20.69
N GLY A 156 -17.63 7.41 20.15
CA GLY A 156 -18.55 6.43 19.59
C GLY A 156 -18.91 6.64 18.12
N SER A 157 -18.37 7.69 17.48
CA SER A 157 -18.53 7.89 16.04
C SER A 157 -17.69 6.90 15.25
N GLN A 158 -18.22 6.44 14.12
CA GLN A 158 -17.52 5.56 13.20
C GLN A 158 -17.35 6.25 11.85
N TYR A 159 -16.12 6.26 11.35
CA TYR A 159 -15.78 6.80 10.04
C TYR A 159 -15.01 5.77 9.23
N CYS A 160 -14.84 6.00 7.93
CA CYS A 160 -13.87 5.27 7.13
C CYS A 160 -12.68 6.19 6.87
N ALA A 161 -11.45 5.76 7.19
CA ALA A 161 -10.26 6.58 7.04
C ALA A 161 -9.07 5.83 6.40
N SER A 162 -8.17 6.59 5.79
CA SER A 162 -6.87 6.11 5.33
C SER A 162 -5.82 7.16 5.62
N VAL A 163 -4.74 6.77 6.31
CA VAL A 163 -3.59 7.66 6.56
C VAL A 163 -2.57 7.43 5.46
N VAL A 164 -2.07 8.51 4.89
CA VAL A 164 -1.05 8.45 3.86
C VAL A 164 0.10 9.41 4.16
N GLU A 165 1.28 9.03 3.71
CA GLU A 165 2.44 9.91 3.63
C GLU A 165 2.59 10.43 2.20
N LEU A 166 2.76 11.74 2.06
CA LEU A 166 3.02 12.39 0.79
C LEU A 166 4.51 12.34 0.43
N ARG A 167 4.86 12.65 -0.82
CA ARG A 167 6.26 12.70 -1.29
C ARG A 167 7.18 13.58 -0.44
N SER A 168 6.64 14.66 0.11
CA SER A 168 7.30 15.58 1.04
C SER A 168 7.62 14.96 2.41
N GLY A 169 7.08 13.78 2.71
CA GLY A 169 7.14 13.14 4.02
C GLY A 169 6.02 13.59 4.98
N ARG A 170 5.09 14.44 4.51
CA ARG A 170 3.95 14.89 5.32
C ARG A 170 2.91 13.80 5.42
N GLU A 171 2.32 13.64 6.60
CA GLU A 171 1.19 12.73 6.80
C GLU A 171 -0.13 13.49 6.74
N ILE A 172 -1.09 12.91 6.03
CA ILE A 172 -2.48 13.36 5.99
C ILE A 172 -3.42 12.16 6.15
N ALA A 173 -4.68 12.42 6.47
CA ALA A 173 -5.73 11.41 6.44
C ALA A 173 -6.83 11.81 5.46
N PHE A 174 -7.30 10.84 4.69
CA PHE A 174 -8.56 10.89 3.97
C PHE A 174 -9.65 10.29 4.84
N VAL A 175 -10.76 11.00 5.05
CA VAL A 175 -11.87 10.55 5.90
C VAL A 175 -13.18 10.67 5.16
N GLY A 176 -13.84 9.54 4.91
CA GLY A 176 -15.17 9.45 4.34
C GLY A 176 -16.24 9.80 5.37
N ASP A 177 -17.42 10.19 4.88
CA ASP A 177 -18.61 10.51 5.69
C ASP A 177 -18.39 11.59 6.77
N TRP A 178 -17.37 12.43 6.59
CA TRP A 178 -17.03 13.50 7.53
C TRP A 178 -18.02 14.69 7.47
N PHE A 179 -18.75 14.85 6.37
CA PHE A 179 -19.70 15.94 6.12
C PHE A 179 -21.14 15.41 5.97
N PRO A 180 -21.76 14.89 7.04
CA PRO A 180 -23.06 14.20 6.95
C PRO A 180 -24.20 15.12 6.48
N ASP A 181 -24.12 16.42 6.76
CA ASP A 181 -25.16 17.40 6.43
C ASP A 181 -25.19 17.82 4.96
N ASP A 182 -24.15 17.49 4.19
CA ASP A 182 -23.98 18.00 2.83
C ASP A 182 -24.58 17.10 1.75
N GLY A 183 -25.17 15.96 2.14
CA GLY A 183 -25.88 15.03 1.26
C GLY A 183 -25.06 14.41 0.13
N ASN A 184 -23.74 14.61 0.15
CA ASN A 184 -22.78 14.16 -0.84
C ASN A 184 -21.60 13.49 -0.13
N ASP A 185 -21.13 12.36 -0.66
CA ASP A 185 -20.10 11.48 -0.08
C ASP A 185 -18.67 12.05 -0.23
N PHE A 186 -18.49 13.32 0.10
CA PHE A 186 -17.21 14.01 -0.02
C PHE A 186 -16.23 13.56 1.06
N VAL A 187 -14.95 13.56 0.68
CA VAL A 187 -13.87 13.12 1.56
C VAL A 187 -13.17 14.31 2.21
N ALA A 188 -13.05 14.28 3.53
CA ALA A 188 -12.25 15.25 4.27
C ALA A 188 -10.76 14.92 4.16
N VAL A 189 -9.94 15.96 4.02
CA VAL A 189 -8.48 15.88 4.15
C VAL A 189 -8.10 16.48 5.49
N GLN A 190 -7.49 15.67 6.34
CA GLN A 190 -7.03 16.07 7.66
C GLN A 190 -5.51 16.06 7.75
N THR A 191 -4.95 16.95 8.56
CA THR A 191 -3.54 16.94 8.91
C THR A 191 -3.34 17.13 10.42
N ARG A 192 -2.24 16.57 10.92
CA ARG A 192 -1.77 16.76 12.30
C ARG A 192 -0.80 17.92 12.43
N ASP A 193 -0.29 18.43 11.32
CA ASP A 193 0.69 19.51 11.31
C ASP A 193 -0.02 20.87 11.27
N PRO A 194 -0.06 21.63 12.39
CA PRO A 194 -0.74 22.92 12.41
C PRO A 194 0.02 24.00 11.63
N ASP A 195 1.33 23.81 11.44
CA ASP A 195 2.24 24.82 10.89
C ASP A 195 2.30 24.76 9.36
N VAL A 196 1.88 23.64 8.75
CA VAL A 196 1.82 23.49 7.30
C VAL A 196 0.57 24.16 6.72
N PRO A 197 0.71 25.08 5.75
CA PRO A 197 -0.42 25.67 5.05
C PRO A 197 -1.20 24.62 4.26
N ALA A 198 -2.54 24.64 4.38
CA ALA A 198 -3.43 23.74 3.62
C ALA A 198 -3.18 23.79 2.10
N ALA A 199 -2.85 24.97 1.58
CA ALA A 199 -2.53 25.18 0.17
C ALA A 199 -1.30 24.38 -0.31
N GLU A 200 -0.30 24.17 0.55
CA GLU A 200 0.88 23.37 0.18
C GLU A 200 0.53 21.88 0.06
N ILE A 201 -0.28 21.37 0.98
CA ILE A 201 -0.75 19.98 0.95
C ILE A 201 -1.63 19.74 -0.29
N VAL A 202 -2.57 20.65 -0.58
CA VAL A 202 -3.43 20.55 -1.77
C VAL A 202 -2.62 20.67 -3.07
N ALA A 203 -1.63 21.56 -3.13
CA ALA A 203 -0.74 21.67 -4.29
C ALA A 203 0.06 20.37 -4.52
N GLU A 204 0.48 19.69 -3.45
CA GLU A 204 1.14 18.40 -3.56
C GLU A 204 0.20 17.31 -4.08
N LEU A 205 -1.01 17.21 -3.52
CA LEU A 205 -2.04 16.24 -3.96
C LEU A 205 -2.44 16.37 -5.43
N THR A 206 -2.32 17.57 -5.99
CA THR A 206 -2.70 17.88 -7.38
C THR A 206 -1.53 17.86 -8.35
N SER A 207 -0.29 17.68 -7.86
CA SER A 207 0.94 17.86 -8.65
C SER A 207 1.13 16.83 -9.79
N ASP A 208 0.64 15.60 -9.62
CA ASP A 208 0.77 14.51 -10.59
C ASP A 208 -0.59 14.04 -11.15
N SER A 209 -1.62 14.90 -11.10
CA SER A 209 -2.98 14.57 -11.54
C SER A 209 -3.63 13.42 -10.75
N THR A 210 -3.18 13.15 -9.52
CA THR A 210 -3.88 12.24 -8.61
C THR A 210 -5.26 12.80 -8.26
N PHE A 211 -5.32 14.11 -8.04
CA PHE A 211 -6.55 14.88 -7.94
C PHE A 211 -6.49 16.10 -8.84
N ASP A 212 -7.63 16.50 -9.38
CA ASP A 212 -7.73 17.75 -10.12
C ASP A 212 -7.84 18.91 -9.12
N PRO A 213 -7.25 20.09 -9.41
CA PRO A 213 -7.33 21.24 -8.51
C PRO A 213 -8.76 21.69 -8.20
N GLU A 214 -9.68 21.53 -9.15
CA GLU A 214 -11.10 21.87 -8.98
C GLU A 214 -11.84 20.89 -8.06
N GLU A 215 -11.31 19.69 -7.87
CA GLU A 215 -11.82 18.72 -6.91
C GLU A 215 -11.36 19.04 -5.48
N CYS A 216 -10.38 19.92 -5.28
CA CYS A 216 -9.81 20.22 -3.97
C CYS A 216 -10.28 21.57 -3.42
N GLN A 217 -11.22 21.57 -2.48
CA GLN A 217 -11.68 22.79 -1.80
C GLN A 217 -10.96 22.98 -0.44
N ILE A 218 -10.08 23.97 -0.34
CA ILE A 218 -9.44 24.34 0.94
C ILE A 218 -10.48 24.94 1.90
N LEU A 219 -10.48 24.44 3.13
CA LEU A 219 -11.30 24.97 4.22
C LEU A 219 -10.54 26.03 5.01
N ARG A 220 -11.26 27.04 5.51
CA ARG A 220 -10.69 28.16 6.28
C ARG A 220 -10.77 27.92 7.77
#